data_AF-A0AAV2AM88-F1
#
_entry.id   AF-A0AAV2AM88-F1
#
_cell.length_a   1.000
_cell.length_b   1.000
_cell.length_c   1.000
_cell.angle_alpha   90.00
_cell.angle_beta   90.00
_cell.angle_gamma   90.00
#
_symmetry.space_group_name_H-M   'P 1'
#
loop_
_entity.id
_entity.type
_entity.pdbx_description
1 polymer ?
#
loop_
_entity_poly.entity_id
_entity_poly.type
_entity_poly.pdbx_seq_one_letter_code
_entity_poly.pdbx_strand_id
1 'polypeptide(L)'
;MISPTKPCHLLNMAKTWSESHRRKIKNLSRKNRRLKKRICSLQEILTEMKKKALISPSASDVLKSTLPGPTAELLKRVKKNQISTTKYSLKLRSFALTLQFYSEKAYKFVRKMFNTCLPLPLTIKKWYQAIEGSSARY
;
A
#
# COMPACT_ATOMS: atom_id res chain seq x y z
N MET A 1 -6.04 -12.57 -69.72
CA MET A 1 -4.81 -12.98 -69.01
C MET A 1 -4.71 -12.19 -67.71
N ILE A 2 -4.63 -12.84 -66.55
CA ILE A 2 -4.57 -12.17 -65.24
C ILE A 2 -3.13 -11.67 -65.03
N SER A 3 -2.96 -10.38 -64.75
CA SER A 3 -1.64 -9.77 -64.50
C SER A 3 -0.92 -10.45 -63.31
N PRO A 4 0.35 -10.90 -63.46
CA PRO A 4 1.11 -11.67 -62.45
C PRO A 4 1.34 -10.95 -61.12
N THR A 5 1.08 -9.64 -61.05
CA THR A 5 1.48 -8.78 -59.94
C THR A 5 0.59 -8.95 -58.71
N LYS A 6 -0.72 -9.20 -58.90
CA LYS A 6 -1.69 -9.31 -57.80
C LYS A 6 -1.46 -10.56 -56.91
N PRO A 7 -1.22 -11.77 -57.48
CA PRO A 7 -0.91 -12.95 -56.69
C PRO A 7 0.42 -12.82 -55.92
N CYS A 8 1.47 -12.29 -56.54
CA CYS A 8 2.77 -12.07 -55.89
C CYS A 8 2.67 -11.08 -54.71
N HIS A 9 1.90 -9.99 -54.87
CA HIS A 9 1.68 -9.02 -53.80
C HIS A 9 0.95 -9.66 -52.59
N LEU A 10 -0.10 -10.45 -52.83
CA LEU A 10 -0.85 -11.15 -51.78
C LEU A 10 0.04 -12.16 -51.01
N LEU A 11 0.90 -12.90 -51.71
CA LEU A 11 1.87 -13.82 -51.08
C LEU A 11 2.87 -13.07 -50.19
N ASN A 12 3.38 -11.93 -50.65
CA ASN A 12 4.29 -11.10 -49.85
C ASN A 12 3.58 -10.52 -48.61
N MET A 13 2.32 -10.11 -48.73
CA MET A 13 1.50 -9.69 -47.59
C MET A 13 1.28 -10.82 -46.58
N ALA A 14 0.93 -12.03 -47.05
CA ALA A 14 0.74 -13.19 -46.18
C ALA A 14 2.04 -13.57 -45.44
N LYS A 15 3.20 -13.48 -46.12
CA LYS A 15 4.51 -13.74 -45.54
C LYS A 15 4.86 -12.73 -44.44
N THR A 16 4.70 -11.42 -44.72
CA THR A 16 4.96 -10.36 -43.73
C THR A 16 4.01 -10.44 -42.52
N TRP A 17 2.74 -10.78 -42.74
CA TRP A 17 1.77 -11.00 -41.66
C TRP A 17 2.16 -12.19 -40.79
N SER A 18 2.55 -13.32 -41.40
CA SER A 18 3.03 -14.51 -40.71
C SER A 18 4.29 -14.24 -39.89
N GLU A 19 5.23 -13.46 -40.43
CA GLU A 19 6.43 -13.03 -39.72
C GLU A 19 6.11 -12.12 -38.52
N SER A 20 5.18 -11.18 -38.69
CA SER A 20 4.72 -10.29 -37.61
C SER A 20 4.09 -11.09 -36.46
N HIS A 21 3.23 -12.06 -36.78
CA HIS A 21 2.62 -12.96 -35.79
C HIS A 21 3.67 -13.81 -35.07
N ARG A 22 4.63 -14.37 -35.81
CA ARG A 22 5.75 -15.15 -35.24
C ARG A 22 6.58 -14.30 -34.27
N ARG A 23 6.89 -13.05 -34.62
CA ARG A 23 7.59 -12.09 -33.74
C ARG A 23 6.78 -11.80 -32.48
N LYS A 24 5.46 -11.59 -32.61
CA LYS A 24 4.56 -11.34 -31.47
C LYS A 24 4.50 -12.52 -30.51
N ILE A 25 4.34 -13.75 -31.02
CA ILE A 25 4.35 -14.98 -30.23
C ILE A 25 5.68 -15.12 -29.48
N LYS A 26 6.82 -14.91 -30.16
CA LYS A 26 8.15 -14.96 -29.54
C LYS A 26 8.28 -13.94 -28.41
N ASN A 27 7.80 -12.70 -28.61
CA ASN A 27 7.83 -11.65 -27.60
C ASN A 27 6.94 -11.96 -26.39
N LEU A 28 5.73 -12.47 -26.62
CA LEU A 28 4.82 -12.87 -25.55
C LEU A 28 5.39 -14.05 -24.75
N SER A 29 5.95 -15.06 -25.41
CA SER A 29 6.62 -16.19 -24.76
C SER A 29 7.80 -15.72 -23.90
N ARG A 30 8.62 -14.78 -24.40
CA ARG A 30 9.71 -14.17 -23.63
C ARG A 30 9.19 -13.42 -22.39
N LYS A 31 8.12 -12.62 -22.53
CA LYS A 31 7.49 -11.93 -21.40
C LYS A 31 6.97 -12.92 -20.36
N ASN A 32 6.27 -13.96 -20.80
CA ASN A 32 5.72 -14.98 -19.92
C ASN A 32 6.85 -15.71 -19.15
N ARG A 33 7.93 -16.08 -19.82
CA ARG A 33 9.12 -16.68 -19.17
C ARG A 33 9.72 -15.76 -18.09
N ARG A 34 9.82 -14.46 -18.36
CA ARG A 34 10.32 -13.47 -17.38
C ARG A 34 9.39 -13.37 -16.17
N LEU A 35 8.08 -13.35 -16.40
CA LEU A 35 7.08 -13.34 -15.32
C LEU A 35 7.17 -14.60 -14.47
N LYS A 36 7.23 -15.79 -15.09
CA LYS A 36 7.40 -17.06 -14.36
C LYS A 36 8.65 -17.06 -13.49
N LYS A 37 9.80 -16.61 -14.01
CA LYS A 37 11.04 -16.48 -13.22
C LYS A 37 10.86 -15.57 -12.00
N ARG A 38 10.16 -14.44 -12.18
CA ARG A 38 9.90 -13.48 -11.12
C ARG A 38 8.95 -14.06 -10.05
N ILE A 39 7.96 -14.84 -10.46
CA ILE A 39 7.08 -15.58 -9.55
C ILE A 39 7.89 -16.60 -8.73
N CYS A 40 8.74 -17.40 -9.37
CA CYS A 40 9.60 -18.37 -8.67
C CYS A 40 10.51 -17.67 -7.64
N SER A 41 11.19 -16.60 -8.03
CA SER A 41 12.04 -15.84 -7.11
C SER A 41 11.27 -15.24 -5.94
N LEU A 42 10.06 -14.71 -6.16
CA LEU A 42 9.21 -14.21 -5.08
C LEU A 42 8.72 -15.35 -4.16
N GLN A 43 8.43 -16.52 -4.72
CA GLN A 43 8.07 -17.70 -3.94
C GLN A 43 9.24 -18.17 -3.07
N GLU A 44 10.46 -18.19 -3.61
CA GLU A 44 11.69 -18.53 -2.86
C GLU A 44 11.92 -17.57 -1.68
N ILE A 45 11.78 -16.26 -1.93
CA ILE A 45 11.87 -15.25 -0.86
C ILE A 45 10.79 -15.49 0.20
N LEU A 46 9.55 -15.77 -0.21
CA LEU A 46 8.47 -16.08 0.73
C LEU A 46 8.74 -17.34 1.55
N THR A 47 9.28 -18.39 0.96
CA THR A 47 9.65 -19.62 1.69
C THR A 47 10.74 -19.34 2.71
N GLU A 48 11.75 -18.55 2.36
CA GLU A 48 12.82 -18.15 3.28
C GLU A 48 12.30 -17.29 4.43
N MET A 49 11.42 -16.32 4.14
CA MET A 49 10.80 -15.48 5.18
C MET A 49 9.93 -16.29 6.15
N LYS A 50 9.20 -17.30 5.63
CA LYS A 50 8.40 -18.22 6.47
C LYS A 50 9.30 -19.10 7.34
N LYS A 51 10.38 -19.67 6.78
CA LYS A 51 11.36 -20.49 7.50
C LYS A 51 12.03 -19.73 8.64
N LYS A 52 12.35 -18.44 8.43
CA LYS A 52 12.94 -17.54 9.43
C LYS A 52 11.92 -17.01 10.46
N ALA A 53 10.70 -17.54 10.50
CA ALA A 53 9.62 -17.17 11.42
C ALA A 53 9.16 -15.70 11.40
N LEU A 54 9.57 -14.89 10.41
CA LEU A 54 9.20 -13.48 10.30
C LEU A 54 7.70 -13.26 9.97
N ILE A 55 7.01 -14.30 9.49
CA ILE A 55 5.61 -14.26 9.04
C ILE A 55 4.80 -15.45 9.60
N SER A 56 5.21 -15.99 10.75
CA SER A 56 4.50 -17.11 11.37
C SER A 56 3.09 -16.69 11.83
N PRO A 57 2.05 -17.54 11.71
CA PRO A 57 0.75 -17.32 12.35
C PRO A 57 0.90 -17.01 13.84
N SER A 58 1.84 -17.70 14.50
CA SER A 58 2.23 -17.45 15.90
C SER A 58 2.69 -16.00 16.13
N ALA A 59 3.51 -15.43 15.23
CA ALA A 59 3.93 -14.03 15.36
C ALA A 59 2.77 -13.05 15.17
N SER A 60 1.84 -13.33 14.25
CA SER A 60 0.64 -12.50 14.10
C SER A 60 -0.27 -12.60 15.32
N ASP A 61 -0.41 -13.76 15.93
CA ASP A 61 -1.29 -13.97 17.07
C ASP A 61 -0.68 -13.41 18.35
N VAL A 62 0.64 -13.53 18.52
CA VAL A 62 1.41 -12.83 19.55
C VAL A 62 1.27 -11.32 19.40
N LEU A 63 1.36 -10.76 18.19
CA LEU A 63 1.17 -9.32 18.01
C LEU A 63 -0.27 -8.86 18.31
N LYS A 64 -1.28 -9.68 17.98
CA LYS A 64 -2.68 -9.38 18.32
C LYS A 64 -2.94 -9.47 19.83
N SER A 65 -2.33 -10.43 20.53
CA SER A 65 -2.48 -10.59 21.98
C SER A 65 -1.67 -9.56 22.78
N THR A 66 -0.48 -9.21 22.31
CA THR A 66 0.45 -8.29 22.98
C THR A 66 0.03 -6.83 22.82
N LEU A 67 -0.72 -6.50 21.76
CA LEU A 67 -1.07 -5.11 21.44
C LEU A 67 -2.59 -4.89 21.51
N PRO A 68 -3.12 -4.53 22.68
CA PRO A 68 -4.54 -4.31 22.85
C PRO A 68 -5.02 -3.03 22.16
N GLY A 69 -6.15 -3.13 21.44
CA GLY A 69 -6.99 -2.03 20.98
C GLY A 69 -6.25 -0.84 20.33
N PRO A 70 -6.00 0.27 21.06
CA PRO A 70 -5.39 1.48 20.51
C PRO A 70 -4.00 1.28 19.89
N THR A 71 -3.17 0.39 20.45
CA THR A 71 -1.80 0.14 19.95
C THR A 71 -1.81 -0.66 18.65
N ALA A 72 -2.72 -1.63 18.51
CA ALA A 72 -2.95 -2.32 17.24
C ALA A 72 -3.44 -1.36 16.14
N GLU A 73 -4.28 -0.39 16.49
CA GLU A 73 -4.77 0.63 15.57
C GLU A 73 -3.66 1.59 15.13
N LEU A 74 -2.77 1.96 16.06
CA LEU A 74 -1.56 2.73 15.77
C LEU A 74 -0.65 1.97 14.80
N LEU A 75 -0.34 0.69 15.06
CA LEU A 75 0.48 -0.11 14.15
C LEU A 75 -0.12 -0.27 12.76
N LYS A 76 -1.45 -0.46 12.66
CA LYS A 76 -2.14 -0.50 11.36
C LYS A 76 -1.94 0.80 10.57
N ARG A 77 -1.87 1.95 11.25
CA ARG A 77 -1.59 3.25 10.64
C ARG A 77 -0.11 3.41 10.27
N VAL A 78 0.83 2.96 11.11
CA VAL A 78 2.28 2.91 10.78
C VAL A 78 2.47 2.15 9.48
N LYS A 79 1.89 0.94 9.39
CA LYS A 79 2.04 0.04 8.24
C LYS A 79 1.55 0.66 6.93
N LYS A 80 0.50 1.49 6.97
CA LYS A 80 -0.04 2.13 5.76
C LYS A 80 0.86 3.25 5.22
N ASN A 81 1.80 3.77 6.03
CA ASN A 81 2.75 4.85 5.70
C ASN A 81 2.15 6.01 4.87
N GLN A 82 0.86 6.28 5.07
CA GLN A 82 0.11 7.33 4.40
C GLN A 82 -0.80 7.99 5.44
N ILE A 83 -1.12 9.27 5.20
CA ILE A 83 -2.14 9.99 5.96
C ILE A 83 -3.47 9.31 5.66
N SER A 84 -3.86 8.39 6.54
CA SER A 84 -5.06 7.61 6.35
C SER A 84 -6.28 8.51 6.55
N THR A 85 -7.24 8.44 5.63
CA THR A 85 -8.57 9.06 5.77
C THR A 85 -9.45 8.38 6.83
N THR A 86 -9.01 7.25 7.41
CA THR A 86 -9.77 6.55 8.44
C THR A 86 -9.83 7.36 9.74
N LYS A 87 -11.04 7.46 10.29
CA LYS A 87 -11.33 8.19 11.53
C LYS A 87 -10.47 7.68 12.68
N TYR A 88 -9.88 8.59 13.44
CA TYR A 88 -9.16 8.27 14.67
C TYR A 88 -10.15 7.72 15.71
N SER A 89 -9.78 6.64 16.40
CA SER A 89 -10.59 6.16 17.52
C SER A 89 -10.65 7.19 18.64
N LEU A 90 -11.71 7.11 19.44
CA LEU A 90 -11.94 8.01 20.57
C LEU A 90 -10.75 8.00 21.54
N LYS A 91 -10.23 6.82 21.89
CA LYS A 91 -9.05 6.69 22.78
C LYS A 91 -7.82 7.42 22.23
N LEU A 92 -7.55 7.27 20.93
CA LEU A 92 -6.41 7.92 20.29
C LEU A 92 -6.59 9.44 20.15
N ARG A 93 -7.84 9.88 19.92
CA ARG A 93 -8.22 11.30 19.91
C ARG A 93 -8.04 11.92 21.29
N SER A 94 -8.53 11.28 22.36
CA SER A 94 -8.33 11.73 23.73
C SER A 94 -6.85 11.84 24.07
N PHE A 95 -6.05 10.80 23.77
CA PHE A 95 -4.61 10.84 23.98
C PHE A 95 -3.94 12.03 23.28
N ALA A 96 -4.25 12.26 22.00
CA ALA A 96 -3.67 13.36 21.24
C ALA A 96 -4.09 14.74 21.78
N LEU A 97 -5.35 14.90 22.18
CA LEU A 97 -5.85 16.13 22.78
C LEU A 97 -5.17 16.40 24.12
N THR A 98 -5.12 15.41 25.01
CA THR A 98 -4.48 15.51 26.33
C THR A 98 -3.00 15.85 26.22
N LEU A 99 -2.26 15.18 25.34
CA LEU A 99 -0.83 15.45 25.17
C LEU A 99 -0.58 16.86 24.61
N GLN A 100 -1.37 17.29 23.63
CA GLN A 100 -1.29 18.66 23.11
C GLN A 100 -1.64 19.70 24.18
N PHE A 101 -2.64 19.42 25.02
CA PHE A 101 -3.06 20.30 26.12
C PHE A 101 -1.94 20.51 27.13
N TYR A 102 -1.26 19.43 27.55
CA TYR A 102 -0.16 19.54 28.50
C TYR A 102 1.09 20.18 27.89
N SER A 103 1.42 19.87 26.63
CA SER A 103 2.56 20.49 25.94
C SER A 103 2.51 20.30 24.44
N GLU A 104 2.36 21.40 23.70
CA GLU A 104 2.47 21.40 22.25
C GLU A 104 3.85 20.91 21.75
N LYS A 105 4.92 21.21 22.50
CA LYS A 105 6.27 20.74 22.17
C LYS A 105 6.37 19.23 22.31
N ALA A 106 5.85 18.66 23.40
CA ALA A 106 5.83 17.22 23.60
C ALA A 106 5.03 16.50 22.50
N TYR A 107 3.86 17.04 22.15
CA TYR A 107 3.05 16.49 21.07
C TYR A 107 3.80 16.47 19.72
N LYS A 108 4.44 17.59 19.34
CA LYS A 108 5.22 17.68 18.10
C LYS A 108 6.37 16.67 18.06
N PHE A 109 7.06 16.47 19.19
CA PHE A 109 8.13 15.49 19.32
C PHE A 109 7.61 14.05 19.10
N VAL A 110 6.58 13.66 19.85
CA VAL A 110 5.97 12.32 19.73
C VAL A 110 5.44 12.10 18.31
N ARG A 111 4.78 13.10 17.72
CA ARG A 111 4.31 13.04 16.33
C ARG A 111 5.46 12.83 15.33
N LYS A 112 6.62 13.48 15.53
CA LYS A 112 7.80 13.28 14.69
C LYS A 112 8.32 11.84 14.79
N MET A 113 8.29 11.24 15.98
CA MET A 113 8.71 9.86 16.22
C MET A 113 7.76 8.82 15.60
N PHE A 114 6.44 9.07 15.65
CA PHE A 114 5.42 8.12 15.21
C PHE A 114 4.78 8.46 13.84
N ASN A 115 5.32 9.43 13.11
CA ASN A 115 4.92 9.87 11.76
C ASN A 115 3.39 9.99 11.54
N THR A 116 2.82 9.28 10.56
CA THR A 116 1.40 9.36 10.12
C THR A 116 0.41 8.76 11.12
N CYS A 117 0.86 8.27 12.27
CA CYS A 117 0.00 7.61 13.25
C CYS A 117 -0.76 8.57 14.14
N LEU A 118 -0.22 9.78 14.33
CA LEU A 118 -0.82 10.83 15.12
C LEU A 118 -1.39 11.95 14.23
N PRO A 119 -2.52 12.55 14.64
CA PRO A 119 -3.18 13.59 13.86
C PRO A 119 -2.26 14.79 13.59
N LEU A 120 -2.50 15.52 12.50
CA LEU A 120 -1.82 16.78 12.27
C LEU A 120 -2.24 17.78 13.36
N PRO A 121 -1.36 18.72 13.78
CA PRO A 121 -1.75 19.78 14.72
C PRO A 121 -3.01 20.54 14.25
N LEU A 122 -3.18 20.72 12.94
CA LEU A 122 -4.40 21.30 12.35
C LEU A 122 -5.66 20.46 12.63
N THR A 123 -5.56 19.13 12.58
CA THR A 123 -6.66 18.23 12.91
C THR A 123 -7.05 18.35 14.38
N ILE A 124 -6.06 18.48 15.27
CA ILE A 124 -6.31 18.69 16.70
C ILE A 124 -7.01 20.03 16.94
N LYS A 125 -6.57 21.11 16.30
CA LYS A 125 -7.22 22.43 16.40
C LYS A 125 -8.70 22.37 15.98
N LYS A 126 -9.02 21.67 14.88
CA LYS A 126 -10.42 21.44 14.47
C LYS A 126 -11.23 20.69 15.51
N TRP A 127 -10.61 19.74 16.22
CA TRP A 127 -11.27 19.01 17.30
C TRP A 127 -11.54 19.86 18.53
N TYR A 128 -10.66 20.81 18.86
CA TYR A 128 -10.92 21.79 19.92
C TYR A 128 -12.06 22.74 19.56
N GLN A 129 -12.09 23.25 18.32
CA GLN A 129 -13.18 24.13 17.84
C GLN A 129 -14.56 23.47 17.93
N ALA A 130 -14.65 22.16 17.69
CA ALA A 130 -15.89 21.41 17.82
C ALA A 130 -16.37 21.27 19.28
N ILE A 131 -15.46 21.35 20.26
CA ILE A 131 -15.78 21.27 21.69
C ILE A 131 -16.19 22.66 22.21
N GLU A 132 -15.43 23.71 21.86
CA GLU A 132 -15.70 25.10 22.25
C GLU A 132 -16.99 25.65 21.62
N GLY A 133 -17.23 25.37 20.33
CA GLY A 133 -18.46 25.80 19.63
C GLY A 133 -19.75 25.16 20.17
N SER A 134 -19.64 24.10 20.98
CA SER A 134 -20.74 23.48 21.70
C SER A 134 -21.01 24.11 23.07
N SER A 135 -20.03 24.82 23.65
CA SER A 135 -20.11 25.39 25.00
C SER A 135 -20.49 26.87 25.02
N ALA A 136 -20.46 27.55 23.88
CA ALA A 136 -20.77 28.99 23.74
C ALA A 136 -22.24 29.30 23.40
N ARG A 137 -23.18 28.45 23.82
CA ARG A 137 -24.64 28.66 23.64
C ARG A 137 -25.38 28.55 24.98
N TYR A 138 -25.04 29.40 25.94
CA TYR A 138 -25.88 29.74 27.10
C TYR A 138 -25.60 31.18 27.49
#